data_AF-B0DZW6-F1
#
_entry.id   AF-B0DZW6-F1
#
_cell.length_a   1.000
_cell.length_b   1.000
_cell.length_c   1.000
_cell.angle_alpha   90.00
_cell.angle_beta   90.00
_cell.angle_gamma   90.00
#
_symmetry.space_group_name_H-M   'P 1'
#
loop_
_entity.id
_entity.type
_entity.pdbx_description
1 polymer ?
#
loop_
_entity_poly.entity_id
_entity_poly.type
_entity_poly.pdbx_seq_one_letter_code
_entity_poly.pdbx_strand_id
1 'polypeptide(L)'
;MEIGSPMASLYLLGNPDHYTSHKFTLFYWKIYVREAWNAWLDTENNTTESFNTEHKDAPDKAILQKYDGTYIGISSVYDYIYRPTAYEHMSLYDWIHKAKKEKCSKEEQQ
;
A
#
# COMPACT_ATOMS: atom_id res chain seq x y z
N MET A 1 24.31 12.28 29.81
CA MET A 1 24.16 12.34 28.34
C MET A 1 24.66 13.70 27.92
N GLU A 2 25.91 13.80 27.45
CA GLU A 2 26.48 15.07 26.96
C GLU A 2 26.19 15.17 25.47
N ILE A 3 25.56 16.27 25.05
CA ILE A 3 25.32 16.55 23.64
C ILE A 3 26.38 17.54 23.17
N GLY A 4 26.99 17.27 22.01
CA GLY A 4 28.01 18.15 21.45
C GLY A 4 27.44 19.54 21.17
N SER A 5 28.26 20.59 21.34
CA SER A 5 27.87 21.98 21.10
C SER A 5 27.17 22.22 19.73
N PRO A 6 27.58 21.59 18.61
CA PRO A 6 26.86 21.72 17.33
C PRO A 6 25.43 21.19 17.38
N MET A 7 25.20 20.09 18.08
CA MET A 7 23.88 19.46 18.20
C MET A 7 22.97 20.26 19.14
N ALA A 8 23.51 20.82 20.22
CA ALA A 8 22.79 21.76 21.09
C ALA A 8 22.33 23.01 20.31
N SER A 9 23.21 23.54 19.45
CA SER A 9 22.91 24.69 18.58
C SER A 9 21.75 24.38 17.62
N LEU A 10 21.77 23.20 16.98
CA LEU A 10 20.70 22.75 16.09
C LEU A 10 19.33 22.73 16.77
N TYR A 11 19.22 22.23 18.00
CA TYR A 11 17.97 22.24 18.76
C TYR A 11 17.53 23.63 19.19
N LEU A 12 18.47 24.51 19.61
CA LEU A 12 18.16 25.91 19.95
C LEU A 12 17.61 26.68 18.74
N LEU A 13 18.06 26.32 17.54
CA LEU A 13 17.56 26.85 16.27
C LEU A 13 16.29 26.14 15.76
N GLY A 14 15.76 25.14 16.49
CA GLY A 14 14.54 24.43 16.13
C GLY A 14 14.66 23.48 14.94
N ASN A 15 15.88 23.05 14.60
CA ASN A 15 16.09 22.13 13.47
C ASN A 15 15.63 20.72 13.83
N PRO A 16 14.99 19.99 12.90
CA PRO A 16 14.62 18.60 13.11
C PRO A 16 15.87 17.73 13.23
N ASP A 17 15.79 16.73 14.12
CA ASP A 17 16.91 15.83 14.45
C ASP A 17 17.33 14.92 13.29
N HIS A 18 16.54 14.86 12.21
CA HIS A 18 16.76 13.94 11.09
C HIS A 18 16.57 14.67 9.75
N TYR A 19 17.56 14.52 8.86
CA TYR A 19 17.45 14.98 7.48
C TYR A 19 16.62 13.99 6.66
N THR A 20 15.37 14.37 6.34
CA THR A 20 14.50 13.57 5.47
C THR A 20 14.13 14.40 4.25
N SER A 21 14.93 14.32 3.18
CA SER A 21 14.64 15.04 1.93
C SER A 21 13.48 14.43 1.15
N HIS A 22 13.25 13.12 1.31
CA HIS A 22 12.23 12.37 0.56
C HIS A 22 11.46 11.45 1.50
N LYS A 23 10.17 11.27 1.22
CA LYS A 23 9.31 10.28 1.91
C LYS A 23 8.92 9.21 0.91
N PHE A 24 9.19 7.96 1.25
CA PHE A 24 8.78 6.83 0.43
C PHE A 24 7.40 6.35 0.88
N THR A 25 6.52 6.12 -0.10
CA THR A 25 5.21 5.52 0.13
C THR A 25 5.24 4.07 -0.33
N LEU A 26 4.64 3.19 0.46
CA LEU A 26 4.59 1.77 0.16
C LEU A 26 3.62 1.51 -1.01
N PHE A 27 4.09 0.82 -2.05
CA PHE A 27 3.28 0.45 -3.20
C PHE A 27 3.38 -1.05 -3.49
N TYR A 28 2.27 -1.78 -3.35
CA TYR A 28 2.19 -3.22 -3.62
C TYR A 28 1.94 -3.52 -5.11
N TRP A 29 2.76 -2.92 -6.00
CA TRP A 29 2.59 -2.99 -7.45
C TRP A 29 2.49 -4.42 -7.99
N LYS A 30 3.43 -5.29 -7.57
CA LYS A 30 3.52 -6.67 -8.09
C LYS A 30 2.23 -7.46 -7.85
N ILE A 31 1.64 -7.31 -6.66
CA ILE A 31 0.43 -8.03 -6.30
C ILE A 31 -0.77 -7.45 -7.07
N TYR A 32 -0.85 -6.13 -7.20
CA TYR A 32 -1.89 -5.48 -8.00
C TYR A 32 -1.85 -5.92 -9.46
N VAL A 33 -0.68 -5.94 -10.10
CA VAL A 33 -0.54 -6.38 -11.50
C VAL A 33 -0.94 -7.85 -11.66
N ARG A 34 -0.55 -8.72 -10.72
CA ARG A 34 -0.98 -10.11 -10.74
C ARG A 34 -2.50 -10.23 -10.67
N GLU A 35 -3.14 -9.50 -9.76
CA GLU A 35 -4.58 -9.53 -9.60
C GLU A 35 -5.31 -8.98 -10.84
N ALA A 36 -4.81 -7.89 -11.42
CA ALA A 36 -5.33 -7.34 -12.66
C ALA A 36 -5.16 -8.33 -13.83
N TRP A 37 -4.05 -9.06 -13.89
CA TRP A 37 -3.80 -10.09 -14.89
C TRP A 37 -4.72 -11.31 -14.73
N ASN A 38 -5.01 -11.71 -13.49
CA ASN A 38 -5.90 -12.84 -13.21
C ASN A 38 -7.29 -12.66 -13.82
N ALA A 39 -7.81 -11.44 -13.89
CA ALA A 39 -9.10 -11.16 -14.53
C ALA A 39 -9.14 -11.48 -16.05
N TRP A 40 -7.98 -11.60 -16.69
CA TRP A 40 -7.85 -11.85 -18.13
C TRP A 40 -7.54 -13.32 -18.44
N LEU A 41 -7.03 -14.07 -17.44
CA LEU A 41 -6.73 -15.50 -17.57
C LEU A 41 -7.99 -16.36 -17.80
N ASP A 42 -9.14 -15.97 -17.25
CA ASP A 42 -10.40 -16.70 -17.44
C ASP A 42 -10.98 -16.57 -18.86
N THR A 43 -10.51 -15.60 -19.64
CA THR A 43 -11.01 -15.36 -21.02
C THR A 43 -10.22 -16.15 -22.06
N GLU A 44 -8.96 -16.48 -21.77
CA GLU A 44 -8.06 -17.19 -22.68
C GLU A 44 -7.79 -18.61 -22.16
N ASN A 45 -8.74 -19.51 -22.41
CA ASN A 45 -8.49 -20.93 -22.22
C ASN A 45 -7.36 -21.40 -23.16
N ASN A 46 -6.22 -21.71 -22.53
CA ASN A 46 -5.05 -22.42 -23.04
C ASN A 46 -4.07 -21.61 -23.91
N THR A 47 -2.80 -21.74 -23.53
CA THR A 47 -1.61 -21.48 -24.34
C THR A 47 -1.07 -20.05 -24.28
N THR A 48 -0.55 -19.61 -23.13
CA THR A 48 0.86 -19.20 -23.08
C THR A 48 1.42 -19.32 -21.66
N GLU A 49 2.00 -20.47 -21.36
CA GLU A 49 3.06 -20.55 -20.36
C GLU A 49 4.23 -19.67 -20.83
N SER A 50 4.33 -18.40 -20.40
CA SER A 50 5.58 -17.64 -20.60
C SER A 50 5.79 -16.36 -19.80
N PHE A 51 4.82 -15.77 -19.10
CA PHE A 51 5.12 -14.47 -18.47
C PHE A 51 5.70 -14.49 -17.05
N ASN A 52 5.70 -15.60 -16.29
CA ASN A 52 6.22 -15.56 -14.90
C ASN A 52 6.74 -16.90 -14.36
N THR A 53 7.93 -17.35 -14.80
CA THR A 53 8.65 -18.48 -14.16
C THR A 53 9.47 -18.04 -12.93
N GLU A 54 9.63 -16.74 -12.67
CA GLU A 54 10.42 -16.22 -11.53
C GLU A 54 9.58 -15.53 -10.43
N HIS A 55 8.24 -15.54 -10.54
CA HIS A 55 7.32 -14.85 -9.60
C HIS A 55 6.30 -15.78 -8.95
N LYS A 56 6.65 -17.06 -8.75
CA LYS A 56 5.83 -18.04 -8.01
C LYS A 56 6.14 -18.13 -6.50
N ASP A 57 7.10 -17.38 -5.97
CA ASP A 57 7.67 -17.73 -4.65
C ASP A 57 7.11 -16.98 -3.43
N ALA A 58 6.08 -16.16 -3.58
CA ALA A 58 5.40 -15.60 -2.42
C ALA A 58 3.88 -15.80 -2.51
N PRO A 59 3.28 -16.66 -1.65
CA PRO A 59 1.84 -16.68 -1.51
C PRO A 59 1.37 -15.30 -1.08
N ASP A 60 0.22 -14.87 -1.61
CA ASP A 60 -0.37 -13.61 -1.17
C ASP A 60 -0.63 -13.64 0.33
N LYS A 61 0.02 -12.72 1.05
CA LYS A 61 -0.18 -12.56 2.48
C LYS A 61 -1.49 -11.81 2.68
N ALA A 62 -2.59 -12.55 2.76
CA ALA A 62 -3.87 -12.01 3.20
C ALA A 62 -3.91 -11.98 4.74
N ILE A 63 -4.46 -10.90 5.30
CA ILE A 63 -4.76 -10.81 6.72
C ILE A 63 -6.18 -11.31 6.92
N LEU A 64 -6.38 -12.33 7.76
CA LEU A 64 -7.72 -12.79 8.12
C LEU A 64 -8.33 -11.85 9.16
N GLN A 65 -9.45 -11.22 8.81
CA GLN A 65 -10.24 -10.42 9.73
C GLN A 65 -11.60 -11.11 9.96
N LYS A 66 -12.02 -11.19 11.23
CA LYS A 66 -13.36 -11.67 11.58
C LYS A 66 -14.31 -10.49 11.61
N TYR A 67 -15.34 -10.52 10.77
CA TYR A 67 -16.42 -9.54 10.73
C TYR A 67 -17.76 -10.27 10.83
N ASP A 68 -18.56 -9.90 11.82
CA ASP A 68 -19.90 -10.46 12.05
C ASP A 68 -19.98 -12.00 11.97
N GLY A 69 -19.07 -12.68 12.68
CA GLY A 69 -19.02 -14.15 12.70
C GLY A 69 -18.37 -14.82 11.48
N THR A 70 -18.11 -14.07 10.40
CA THR A 70 -17.49 -14.57 9.16
C THR A 70 -16.02 -14.16 9.06
N TYR A 71 -15.17 -15.02 8.48
CA TYR A 71 -13.77 -14.70 8.22
C TYR A 71 -13.62 -14.15 6.80
N ILE A 72 -13.01 -12.97 6.70
CA ILE A 72 -12.73 -12.27 5.45
C ILE A 72 -11.22 -12.15 5.31
N GLY A 73 -10.67 -12.55 4.16
CA GLY A 73 -9.28 -12.29 3.82
C GLY A 73 -9.14 -10.87 3.28
N ILE A 74 -8.28 -10.06 3.89
CA ILE A 74 -8.00 -8.69 3.44
C ILE A 74 -6.62 -8.66 2.81
N SER A 75 -6.58 -8.24 1.55
CA SER A 75 -5.35 -7.97 0.81
C SER A 75 -5.07 -6.48 0.76
N SER A 76 -3.80 -6.08 0.72
CA SER A 76 -3.40 -4.69 0.48
C SER A 76 -3.82 -4.16 -0.89
N VAL A 77 -4.11 -5.07 -1.84
CA VAL A 77 -4.58 -4.72 -3.18
C VAL A 77 -6.01 -4.17 -3.18
N TYR A 78 -6.82 -4.52 -2.17
CA TYR A 78 -8.20 -4.06 -2.08
C TYR A 78 -8.31 -2.55 -1.96
N ASP A 79 -7.31 -1.89 -1.36
CA ASP A 79 -7.25 -0.41 -1.31
C ASP A 79 -7.20 0.20 -2.73
N TYR A 80 -6.63 -0.50 -3.72
CA TYR A 80 -6.49 -0.04 -5.10
C TYR A 80 -7.72 -0.35 -5.96
N ILE A 81 -8.30 -1.54 -5.74
CA ILE A 81 -9.47 -2.05 -6.47
C ILE A 81 -10.72 -1.26 -6.05
N TYR A 82 -10.92 -1.08 -4.75
CA TYR A 82 -12.10 -0.43 -4.19
C TYR A 82 -11.86 1.06 -3.88
N ARG A 83 -10.96 1.71 -4.62
CA ARG A 83 -10.75 3.17 -4.48
C ARG A 83 -12.05 3.91 -4.84
N PRO A 84 -12.34 5.06 -4.21
CA PRO A 84 -13.58 5.81 -4.50
C PRO A 84 -13.66 6.22 -5.98
N THR A 85 -14.86 6.07 -6.57
CA THR A 85 -15.13 6.40 -7.99
C THR A 85 -14.89 7.87 -8.32
N ALA A 86 -15.00 8.76 -7.33
CA ALA A 86 -14.64 10.17 -7.47
C ALA A 86 -13.19 10.38 -7.97
N TYR A 87 -12.29 9.43 -7.71
CA TYR A 87 -10.88 9.47 -8.14
C TYR A 87 -10.58 8.53 -9.31
N GLU A 88 -11.59 8.07 -10.04
CA GLU A 88 -11.39 7.17 -11.19
C GLU A 88 -10.58 7.83 -12.31
N HIS A 89 -10.74 9.15 -12.48
CA HIS A 89 -9.99 9.97 -13.42
C HIS A 89 -8.50 10.12 -13.04
N MET A 90 -8.11 9.74 -11.82
CA MET A 90 -6.74 9.81 -11.34
C MET A 90 -6.03 8.48 -11.60
N SER A 91 -4.78 8.55 -12.07
CA SER A 91 -3.97 7.35 -12.23
C SER A 91 -3.73 6.68 -10.87
N LEU A 92 -3.53 5.36 -10.84
CA LEU A 92 -3.23 4.65 -9.59
C LEU A 92 -1.95 5.20 -8.94
N TYR A 93 -0.95 5.58 -9.74
CA TYR A 93 0.28 6.18 -9.25
C TYR A 93 0.03 7.49 -8.49
N ASP A 94 -0.75 8.41 -9.08
CA ASP A 94 -1.08 9.68 -8.45
C ASP A 94 -1.94 9.50 -7.21
N TRP A 95 -2.87 8.54 -7.24
CA TRP A 95 -3.72 8.22 -6.11
C TRP A 95 -2.89 7.74 -4.92
N ILE A 96 -1.93 6.82 -5.13
CA ILE A 96 -1.08 6.30 -4.04
C ILE A 96 -0.18 7.39 -3.45
N HIS A 97 0.30 8.33 -4.26
CA HIS A 97 1.12 9.43 -3.77
C HIS A 97 0.32 10.42 -2.90
N LYS A 98 -0.98 10.57 -3.19
CA LYS A 98 -1.84 11.55 -2.50
C LYS A 98 -2.69 10.93 -1.39
N ALA A 99 -3.00 9.65 -1.48
CA ALA A 99 -3.83 8.94 -0.52
C ALA A 99 -3.07 8.71 0.77
N LYS A 100 -3.71 9.05 1.90
CA LYS A 100 -3.22 8.74 3.23
C LYS A 100 -4.27 7.92 3.95
N LYS A 101 -3.90 6.68 4.30
CA LYS A 101 -4.76 5.80 5.09
C LYS A 101 -4.64 6.17 6.55
N GLU A 102 -5.73 6.63 7.13
CA GLU A 102 -5.84 6.91 8.56
C GLU A 102 -6.77 5.90 9.22
N LYS A 103 -6.55 5.61 10.50
CA LYS A 103 -7.47 4.77 11.26
C LYS A 103 -8.70 5.61 11.57
N CYS A 104 -9.86 5.25 11.01
CA CYS A 104 -11.12 5.84 11.47
C CYS A 104 -11.30 5.50 12.95
N SER A 105 -11.64 6.52 13.74
CA SER A 105 -12.10 6.30 15.11
C SER A 105 -13.36 5.43 15.08
N LYS A 106 -13.59 4.64 16.13
CA LYS A 106 -14.83 3.83 16.25
C LYS A 106 -16.09 4.69 16.23
N GLU A 107 -15.97 5.96 16.62
CA GLU A 107 -17.06 6.94 16.65
C GLU A 107 -17.47 7.42 15.25
N GLU A 108 -16.58 7.32 14.26
CA GLU A 108 -16.82 7.74 12.87
C GLU A 108 -17.31 6.59 11.98
N GLN A 109 -17.38 5.37 12.52
CA GLN A 109 -17.81 4.15 11.82
C GLN A 109 -19.32 3.86 11.99
N GLN A 110 -20.06 4.78 12.61
CA GLN A 110 -21.48 4.67 12.93
C GLN A 110 -22.33 5.55 12.01
#